data_AF-A0A6J5VK30-F1
#
_entry.id   AF-A0A6J5VK30-F1
#
_cell.length_a   1.000
_cell.length_b   1.000
_cell.length_c   1.000
_cell.angle_alpha   90.00
_cell.angle_beta   90.00
_cell.angle_gamma   90.00
#
_symmetry.space_group_name_H-M   'P 1'
#
loop_
_entity.id
_entity.type
_entity.pdbx_description
1 polymer ?
#
loop_
_entity_poly.entity_id
_entity_poly.type
_entity_poly.pdbx_seq_one_letter_code
_entity_poly.pdbx_strand_id
1 'polypeptide(L)'
;MHDIVRDVAIQMASRDPHRFLIRCDAEKTGWPKIYDHYTTISLIPINIDEIPVGLDCPKLELLHLEGERYSENSMDIMCKGMKELKVLALVDMGGISALPRSLGLLKSLRTLSLNGCYDLIDISDAIGRLENLEILSFRKCSRILELPKEIGLLKHLRLLDITDCDRLEKIPHGLLSSLSSLEELYMENSFRKWEQSATESEDKRMASLVEVMSLSNHLKVLVIEIPDFNFFPKDFYLTSRATIRFHISNRIHGELFGGQSSTGCYAFENKLEIFRSDATEFMEIQIVRVLFKKCEDLILGRIKNLNKLDSTNSLPSHPINPTRVDAQAKSNMPRPTSTELFYQLKIS
;
A
#
# COMPACT_ATOMS: atom_id res chain seq x y z
N MET A 1 -22.80 -1.83 -12.98
CA MET A 1 -23.44 -3.14 -13.25
C MET A 1 -24.79 -3.13 -12.54
N HIS A 2 -25.90 -3.38 -13.24
CA HIS A 2 -27.25 -3.33 -12.69
C HIS A 2 -27.50 -4.51 -11.72
N ASP A 3 -28.21 -4.31 -10.61
CA ASP A 3 -28.34 -5.31 -9.54
C ASP A 3 -28.92 -6.64 -10.04
N ILE A 4 -29.92 -6.61 -10.93
CA ILE A 4 -30.47 -7.81 -11.60
C ILE A 4 -29.40 -8.64 -12.34
N VAL A 5 -28.44 -7.99 -13.00
CA VAL A 5 -27.37 -8.68 -13.73
C VAL A 5 -26.37 -9.30 -12.75
N ARG A 6 -26.12 -8.63 -11.62
CA ARG A 6 -25.32 -9.14 -10.52
C ARG A 6 -25.99 -10.36 -9.87
N ASP A 7 -27.27 -10.27 -9.56
CA ASP A 7 -28.03 -11.32 -8.88
C ASP A 7 -28.17 -12.57 -9.75
N VAL A 8 -28.41 -12.40 -11.05
CA VAL A 8 -28.41 -13.52 -12.01
C VAL A 8 -27.01 -14.14 -12.13
N ALA A 9 -25.94 -13.34 -12.18
CA ALA A 9 -24.57 -13.86 -12.22
C ALA A 9 -24.20 -14.65 -10.94
N ILE A 10 -24.54 -14.11 -9.77
CA ILE A 10 -24.37 -14.80 -8.47
C ILE A 10 -25.19 -16.09 -8.44
N GLN A 11 -26.45 -16.05 -8.88
CA GLN A 11 -27.34 -17.21 -8.88
C GLN A 11 -26.87 -18.30 -9.85
N MET A 12 -26.43 -17.94 -11.05
CA MET A 12 -25.91 -18.90 -12.03
C MET A 12 -24.68 -19.62 -11.52
N ALA A 13 -23.83 -18.91 -10.79
CA ALA A 13 -22.53 -19.41 -10.44
C ALA A 13 -22.49 -20.07 -9.04
N SER A 14 -23.50 -19.82 -8.20
CA SER A 14 -23.82 -20.66 -7.03
C SER A 14 -24.25 -22.10 -7.37
N ARG A 15 -24.55 -22.40 -8.64
CA ARG A 15 -24.95 -23.73 -9.14
C ARG A 15 -23.77 -24.60 -9.60
N ASP A 16 -22.55 -24.06 -9.63
CA ASP A 16 -21.33 -24.74 -10.08
C ASP A 16 -20.78 -25.71 -9.00
N PRO A 17 -20.01 -26.78 -9.30
CA PRO A 17 -19.40 -27.65 -8.31
C PRO A 17 -18.38 -26.94 -7.40
N HIS A 18 -17.77 -25.85 -7.87
CA HIS A 18 -16.95 -24.92 -7.09
C HIS A 18 -17.83 -23.84 -6.46
N ARG A 19 -18.76 -24.28 -5.60
CA ARG A 19 -19.80 -23.41 -5.05
C ARG A 19 -19.16 -22.22 -4.34
N PHE A 20 -19.52 -21.04 -4.80
CA PHE A 20 -19.19 -19.79 -4.15
C PHE A 20 -20.43 -19.12 -3.62
N LEU A 21 -20.26 -18.41 -2.51
CA LEU A 21 -21.28 -17.55 -1.93
C LEU A 21 -20.80 -16.11 -2.03
N ILE A 22 -21.46 -15.32 -2.86
CA ILE A 22 -21.28 -13.87 -2.90
C ILE A 22 -22.59 -13.27 -2.40
N ARG A 23 -22.53 -12.47 -1.33
CA ARG A 23 -23.68 -11.70 -0.83
C ARG A 23 -23.36 -10.23 -0.83
N CYS A 24 -24.29 -9.45 -1.36
CA CYS A 24 -24.27 -8.00 -1.36
C CYS A 24 -25.57 -7.38 -0.88
N ASP A 25 -26.29 -8.05 0.01
CA ASP A 25 -27.57 -7.62 0.54
C ASP A 25 -27.40 -6.76 1.82
N ALA A 26 -28.10 -5.63 1.87
CA ALA A 26 -28.22 -4.80 3.08
C ALA A 26 -29.15 -5.42 4.14
N GLU A 27 -29.85 -6.51 3.81
CA GLU A 27 -30.66 -7.25 4.76
C GLU A 27 -29.74 -7.95 5.75
N LYS A 28 -30.03 -7.86 7.05
CA LYS A 28 -29.30 -8.54 8.13
C LYS A 28 -29.49 -10.05 8.07
N THR A 29 -29.11 -10.68 6.96
CA THR A 29 -28.99 -12.12 6.86
C THR A 29 -27.64 -12.45 7.48
N GLY A 30 -27.66 -12.87 8.75
CA GLY A 30 -26.45 -13.27 9.47
C GLY A 30 -25.66 -14.36 8.73
N TRP A 31 -24.61 -14.87 9.39
CA TRP A 31 -23.71 -15.83 8.77
C TRP A 31 -24.45 -17.01 8.08
N PRO A 32 -24.01 -17.47 6.90
CA PRO A 32 -24.70 -18.53 6.16
C PRO A 32 -24.90 -19.78 7.02
N LYS A 33 -26.07 -20.42 6.95
CA LYS A 33 -26.40 -21.59 7.79
C LYS A 33 -25.80 -22.92 7.30
N ILE A 34 -25.28 -22.98 6.07
CA ILE A 34 -24.67 -24.17 5.47
C ILE A 34 -23.33 -23.73 4.90
N TYR A 35 -22.20 -24.27 5.37
CA TYR A 35 -20.85 -23.80 5.02
C TYR A 35 -19.91 -24.89 4.47
N ASP A 36 -20.23 -26.17 4.67
CA ASP A 36 -19.36 -27.33 4.41
C ASP A 36 -19.03 -27.58 2.92
N HIS A 37 -19.67 -26.81 2.04
CA HIS A 37 -19.62 -27.00 0.59
C HIS A 37 -19.04 -25.80 -0.18
N TYR A 38 -18.77 -24.66 0.49
CA TYR A 38 -18.27 -23.47 -0.18
C TYR A 38 -16.74 -23.44 -0.18
N THR A 39 -16.17 -23.18 -1.36
CA THR A 39 -14.72 -22.90 -1.52
C THR A 39 -14.43 -21.40 -1.51
N THR A 40 -15.45 -20.56 -1.65
CA THR A 40 -15.33 -19.11 -1.74
C THR A 40 -16.52 -18.45 -1.06
N ILE A 41 -16.26 -17.53 -0.13
CA ILE A 41 -17.26 -16.69 0.53
C ILE A 41 -16.82 -15.23 0.40
N SER A 42 -17.70 -14.39 -0.14
CA SER A 42 -17.51 -12.94 -0.22
C SER A 42 -18.77 -12.23 0.27
N LEU A 43 -18.67 -11.45 1.34
CA LEU A 43 -19.81 -10.74 1.96
C LEU A 43 -19.51 -9.24 1.97
N ILE A 44 -20.24 -8.44 1.18
CA ILE A 44 -19.92 -7.02 0.89
C ILE A 44 -21.18 -6.15 0.78
N PRO A 45 -21.33 -5.04 1.50
CA PRO A 45 -21.15 -4.85 2.93
C PRO A 45 -22.37 -5.40 3.69
N ILE A 46 -22.14 -6.17 4.75
CA ILE A 46 -23.21 -6.67 5.63
C ILE A 46 -22.88 -6.27 7.06
N ASN A 47 -23.86 -5.74 7.79
CA ASN A 47 -23.77 -5.61 9.24
C ASN A 47 -23.91 -7.00 9.88
N ILE A 48 -22.85 -7.81 9.78
CA ILE A 48 -22.76 -9.12 10.40
C ILE A 48 -22.46 -8.88 11.87
N ASP A 49 -23.46 -9.12 12.73
CA ASP A 49 -23.32 -8.80 14.14
C ASP A 49 -22.17 -9.59 14.80
N GLU A 50 -21.87 -10.84 14.38
CA GLU A 50 -20.71 -11.63 14.85
C GLU A 50 -20.44 -12.88 13.95
N ILE A 51 -19.17 -13.31 13.83
CA ILE A 51 -18.81 -14.62 13.24
C ILE A 51 -19.19 -15.72 14.25
N PRO A 52 -19.92 -16.78 13.84
CA PRO A 52 -20.32 -17.84 14.75
C PRO A 52 -19.11 -18.50 15.43
N VAL A 53 -19.16 -18.60 16.76
CA VAL A 53 -18.17 -19.38 17.51
C VAL A 53 -18.22 -20.84 17.07
N GLY A 54 -17.07 -21.43 16.77
CA GLY A 54 -16.98 -22.82 16.28
C GLY A 54 -17.30 -22.99 14.80
N LEU A 55 -17.33 -21.89 14.02
CA LEU A 55 -17.40 -21.96 12.57
C LEU A 55 -16.19 -22.71 12.00
N ASP A 56 -16.44 -23.87 11.40
CA ASP A 56 -15.44 -24.71 10.75
C ASP A 56 -15.80 -24.82 9.26
N CYS A 57 -14.95 -24.27 8.39
CA CYS A 57 -15.10 -24.30 6.94
C CYS A 57 -13.80 -24.82 6.33
N PRO A 58 -13.46 -26.11 6.53
CA PRO A 58 -12.12 -26.63 6.25
C PRO A 58 -11.77 -26.68 4.76
N LYS A 59 -12.76 -26.53 3.86
CA LYS A 59 -12.55 -26.48 2.39
C LYS A 59 -12.53 -25.06 1.83
N LEU A 60 -12.71 -24.04 2.67
CA LEU A 60 -12.79 -22.66 2.22
C LEU A 60 -11.41 -22.18 1.78
N GLU A 61 -11.30 -21.74 0.53
CA GLU A 61 -10.06 -21.25 -0.06
C GLU A 61 -10.01 -19.72 -0.14
N LEU A 62 -11.17 -19.06 -0.25
CA LEU A 62 -11.27 -17.60 -0.28
C LEU A 62 -12.32 -17.11 0.70
N LEU A 63 -11.92 -16.22 1.59
CA LEU A 63 -12.81 -15.44 2.42
C LEU A 63 -12.57 -13.96 2.19
N HIS A 64 -13.61 -13.25 1.77
CA HIS A 64 -13.63 -11.81 1.65
C HIS A 64 -14.79 -11.23 2.47
N LEU A 65 -14.48 -10.35 3.41
CA LEU A 65 -15.45 -9.68 4.27
C LEU A 65 -15.22 -8.18 4.22
N GLU A 66 -16.30 -7.43 4.01
CA GLU A 66 -16.32 -5.97 4.12
C GLU A 66 -17.43 -5.58 5.10
N GLY A 67 -17.11 -4.79 6.14
CA GLY A 67 -18.09 -4.40 7.16
C GLY A 67 -17.49 -3.69 8.36
N GLU A 68 -18.30 -2.96 9.12
CA GLU A 68 -17.80 -1.91 10.01
C GLU A 68 -17.25 -2.38 11.37
N ARG A 69 -17.75 -3.49 11.96
CA ARG A 69 -17.31 -3.91 13.31
C ARG A 69 -17.38 -5.42 13.51
N TYR A 70 -16.27 -6.00 13.97
CA TYR A 70 -16.18 -7.38 14.42
C TYR A 70 -15.65 -7.45 15.86
N SER A 71 -15.88 -8.57 16.54
CA SER A 71 -15.26 -8.82 17.83
C SER A 71 -13.77 -9.15 17.67
N GLU A 72 -12.96 -8.84 18.68
CA GLU A 72 -11.49 -9.05 18.70
C GLU A 72 -11.10 -10.51 18.40
N ASN A 73 -11.96 -11.47 18.76
CA ASN A 73 -11.72 -12.91 18.55
C ASN A 73 -12.10 -13.41 17.15
N SER A 74 -12.71 -12.58 16.30
CA SER A 74 -13.24 -13.00 14.99
C SER A 74 -12.14 -13.57 14.09
N MET A 75 -10.97 -12.92 14.06
CA MET A 75 -9.84 -13.40 13.25
C MET A 75 -9.29 -14.73 13.76
N ASP A 76 -9.31 -14.95 15.08
CA ASP A 76 -8.85 -16.22 15.67
C ASP A 76 -9.77 -17.39 15.30
N ILE A 77 -11.09 -17.16 15.29
CA ILE A 77 -12.09 -18.14 14.85
C ILE A 77 -11.84 -18.51 13.38
N MET A 78 -11.70 -17.51 12.50
CA MET A 78 -11.43 -17.74 11.07
C MET A 78 -10.14 -18.53 10.85
N CYS A 79 -9.05 -18.15 11.52
CA CYS A 79 -7.75 -18.82 11.35
C CYS A 79 -7.76 -20.28 11.84
N LYS A 80 -8.58 -20.61 12.85
CA LYS A 80 -8.69 -21.97 13.38
C LYS A 80 -9.58 -22.87 12.53
N GLY A 81 -10.69 -22.34 12.00
CA GLY A 81 -11.71 -23.10 11.27
C GLY A 81 -11.52 -23.18 9.75
N MET A 82 -10.61 -22.40 9.17
CA MET A 82 -10.51 -22.25 7.70
C MET A 82 -9.09 -22.50 7.20
N LYS A 83 -8.54 -23.69 7.48
CA LYS A 83 -7.11 -23.99 7.30
C LYS A 83 -6.63 -24.02 5.84
N GLU A 84 -7.54 -24.26 4.89
CA GLU A 84 -7.24 -24.29 3.45
C GLU A 84 -7.34 -22.92 2.77
N LEU A 85 -7.52 -21.84 3.54
CA LEU A 85 -7.56 -20.49 2.99
C LEU A 85 -6.28 -20.18 2.20
N LYS A 86 -6.49 -19.77 0.95
CA LYS A 86 -5.50 -19.19 0.05
C LYS A 86 -5.61 -17.66 0.02
N VAL A 87 -6.81 -17.13 0.24
CA VAL A 87 -7.07 -15.68 0.24
C VAL A 87 -7.92 -15.31 1.45
N LEU A 88 -7.41 -14.41 2.28
CA LEU A 88 -8.15 -13.77 3.36
C LEU A 88 -8.12 -12.25 3.15
N ALA A 89 -9.27 -11.68 2.82
CA ALA A 89 -9.44 -10.24 2.64
C ALA A 89 -10.48 -9.71 3.63
N LEU A 90 -10.06 -8.84 4.54
CA LEU A 90 -10.88 -8.18 5.54
C LEU A 90 -10.76 -6.68 5.27
N VAL A 91 -11.83 -6.04 4.81
CA VAL A 91 -11.82 -4.66 4.29
C VAL A 91 -12.70 -3.74 5.15
N ASP A 92 -12.14 -2.60 5.56
CA ASP A 92 -12.80 -1.59 6.39
C ASP A 92 -13.33 -2.11 7.73
N MET A 93 -12.62 -3.10 8.31
CA MET A 93 -13.07 -3.86 9.47
C MET A 93 -12.61 -3.22 10.79
N GLY A 94 -13.57 -2.76 11.59
CA GLY A 94 -13.35 -2.31 12.96
C GLY A 94 -13.21 -3.46 13.97
N GLY A 95 -12.54 -3.20 15.09
CA GLY A 95 -12.43 -4.14 16.22
C GLY A 95 -11.30 -5.17 16.13
N ILE A 96 -10.56 -5.23 15.02
CA ILE A 96 -9.32 -6.02 14.90
C ILE A 96 -8.15 -5.18 15.41
N SER A 97 -7.85 -5.27 16.70
CA SER A 97 -6.74 -4.55 17.36
C SER A 97 -5.37 -5.21 17.13
N ALA A 98 -5.36 -6.54 17.00
CA ALA A 98 -4.16 -7.35 16.89
C ALA A 98 -4.38 -8.58 16.00
N LEU A 99 -3.33 -9.01 15.29
CA LEU A 99 -3.37 -10.29 14.57
C LEU A 99 -3.19 -11.44 15.55
N PRO A 100 -4.03 -12.50 15.50
CA PRO A 100 -3.94 -13.60 16.44
C PRO A 100 -2.79 -14.55 16.09
N ARG A 101 -2.24 -15.23 17.10
CA ARG A 101 -1.19 -16.26 16.88
C ARG A 101 -1.66 -17.43 15.98
N SER A 102 -2.98 -17.68 15.95
CA SER A 102 -3.60 -18.68 15.07
C SER A 102 -3.47 -18.34 13.59
N LEU A 103 -3.15 -17.09 13.22
CA LEU A 103 -2.85 -16.72 11.84
C LEU A 103 -1.78 -17.64 11.22
N GLY A 104 -0.77 -18.02 12.00
CA GLY A 104 0.27 -18.95 11.56
C GLY A 104 -0.19 -20.38 11.24
N LEU A 105 -1.47 -20.72 11.47
CA LEU A 105 -2.08 -21.99 11.06
C LEU A 105 -2.45 -22.01 9.57
N LEU A 106 -2.61 -20.84 8.94
CA LEU A 106 -3.05 -20.71 7.54
C LEU A 106 -1.89 -20.97 6.56
N LYS A 107 -1.43 -22.22 6.49
CA LYS A 107 -0.25 -22.62 5.70
C LYS A 107 -0.46 -22.53 4.20
N SER A 108 -1.70 -22.58 3.72
CA SER A 108 -2.06 -22.44 2.31
C SER A 108 -2.23 -20.98 1.86
N LEU A 109 -2.11 -20.01 2.78
CA LEU A 109 -2.44 -18.61 2.51
C LEU A 109 -1.43 -17.96 1.56
N ARG A 110 -1.94 -17.38 0.47
CA ARG A 110 -1.19 -16.63 -0.55
C ARG A 110 -1.50 -15.14 -0.51
N THR A 111 -2.67 -14.75 -0.02
CA THR A 111 -3.07 -13.35 0.07
C THR A 111 -3.67 -13.05 1.43
N LEU A 112 -3.12 -12.04 2.10
CA LEU A 112 -3.67 -11.43 3.30
C LEU A 112 -3.86 -9.93 3.03
N SER A 113 -5.11 -9.47 3.00
CA SER A 113 -5.47 -8.06 2.83
C SER A 113 -6.29 -7.61 4.03
N LEU A 114 -5.81 -6.64 4.77
CA LEU A 114 -6.48 -6.05 5.94
C LEU A 114 -6.79 -4.57 5.71
N ASN A 115 -7.10 -4.20 4.48
CA ASN A 115 -7.23 -2.81 4.07
C ASN A 115 -8.30 -2.08 4.89
N GLY A 116 -8.02 -0.88 5.35
CA GLY A 116 -8.96 -0.08 6.13
C GLY A 116 -9.27 -0.64 7.52
N CYS A 117 -8.53 -1.64 8.02
CA CYS A 117 -8.64 -2.09 9.40
C CYS A 117 -8.02 -1.04 10.34
N TYR A 118 -8.74 0.06 10.56
CA TYR A 118 -8.24 1.26 11.23
C TYR A 118 -7.91 1.06 12.71
N ASP A 119 -8.38 -0.02 13.34
CA ASP A 119 -8.08 -0.37 14.74
C ASP A 119 -6.80 -1.20 14.90
N LEU A 120 -6.21 -1.70 13.81
CA LEU A 120 -5.07 -2.60 13.86
C LEU A 120 -3.81 -1.88 14.35
N ILE A 121 -3.27 -2.34 15.48
CA ILE A 121 -2.07 -1.81 16.12
C ILE A 121 -0.95 -2.84 16.11
N ASP A 122 -1.26 -4.08 16.50
CA ASP A 122 -0.27 -5.13 16.73
C ASP A 122 -0.31 -6.21 15.64
N ILE A 123 0.80 -6.33 14.90
CA ILE A 123 1.00 -7.39 13.91
C ILE A 123 1.80 -8.50 14.60
N SER A 124 1.14 -9.59 14.98
CA SER A 124 1.81 -10.72 15.64
C SER A 124 2.95 -11.30 14.79
N ASP A 125 3.99 -11.75 15.49
CA ASP A 125 5.11 -12.57 14.98
C ASP A 125 4.66 -13.80 14.16
N ALA A 126 3.44 -14.28 14.35
CA ALA A 126 2.84 -15.36 13.57
C ALA A 126 2.73 -15.05 12.07
N ILE A 127 2.78 -13.77 11.66
CA ILE A 127 2.83 -13.38 10.24
C ILE A 127 3.98 -14.08 9.51
N GLY A 128 5.14 -14.22 10.16
CA GLY A 128 6.32 -14.89 9.58
C GLY A 128 6.16 -16.39 9.37
N ARG A 129 5.07 -17.00 9.84
CA ARG A 129 4.75 -18.43 9.64
C ARG A 129 3.92 -18.68 8.38
N LEU A 130 3.50 -17.63 7.68
CA LEU A 130 2.76 -17.70 6.41
C LEU A 130 3.73 -17.92 5.24
N GLU A 131 4.35 -19.10 5.21
CA GLU A 131 5.47 -19.41 4.30
C GLU A 131 5.14 -19.21 2.81
N ASN A 132 3.87 -19.40 2.42
CA ASN A 132 3.40 -19.29 1.02
C ASN A 132 2.80 -17.92 0.67
N LEU A 133 2.90 -16.92 1.55
CA LEU A 133 2.27 -15.62 1.32
C LEU A 133 2.94 -14.87 0.17
N GLU A 134 2.15 -14.44 -0.81
CA GLU A 134 2.58 -13.69 -1.99
C GLU A 134 2.14 -12.22 -1.94
N ILE A 135 1.00 -11.94 -1.30
CA ILE A 135 0.41 -10.60 -1.23
C ILE A 135 0.08 -10.28 0.24
N LEU A 136 0.63 -9.17 0.73
CA LEU A 136 0.36 -8.62 2.05
C LEU A 136 -0.05 -7.15 1.92
N SER A 137 -1.25 -6.81 2.39
CA SER A 137 -1.74 -5.44 2.34
C SER A 137 -2.32 -5.01 3.69
N PHE A 138 -1.84 -3.87 4.19
CA PHE A 138 -2.33 -3.15 5.37
C PHE A 138 -2.77 -1.73 4.98
N ARG A 139 -3.19 -1.52 3.74
CA ARG A 139 -3.48 -0.19 3.23
C ARG A 139 -4.52 0.52 4.10
N LYS A 140 -4.29 1.80 4.44
CA LYS A 140 -5.13 2.61 5.34
C LYS A 140 -5.25 2.08 6.78
N CYS A 141 -4.37 1.19 7.23
CA CYS A 141 -4.25 0.83 8.64
C CYS A 141 -3.42 1.88 9.38
N SER A 142 -4.04 3.00 9.72
CA SER A 142 -3.39 4.20 10.27
C SER A 142 -2.86 4.05 11.70
N ARG A 143 -3.18 2.96 12.42
CA ARG A 143 -2.74 2.75 13.81
C ARG A 143 -1.52 1.84 13.96
N ILE A 144 -1.02 1.29 12.86
CA ILE A 144 0.23 0.51 12.86
C ILE A 144 1.40 1.47 13.11
N LEU A 145 2.18 1.20 14.15
CA LEU A 145 3.36 2.00 14.51
C LEU A 145 4.68 1.36 14.08
N GLU A 146 4.72 0.03 13.97
CA GLU A 146 5.92 -0.75 13.69
C GLU A 146 5.57 -1.99 12.88
N LEU A 147 6.37 -2.29 11.84
CA LEU A 147 6.30 -3.58 11.15
C LEU A 147 7.14 -4.62 11.90
N PRO A 148 6.63 -5.83 12.17
CA PRO A 148 7.42 -6.89 12.81
C PRO A 148 8.50 -7.39 11.84
N LYS A 149 9.70 -7.66 12.38
CA LYS A 149 10.84 -8.20 11.61
C LYS A 149 10.51 -9.54 10.94
N GLU A 150 9.54 -10.27 11.49
CA GLU A 150 9.06 -11.56 10.99
C GLU A 150 8.45 -11.47 9.58
N ILE A 151 8.03 -10.29 9.11
CA ILE A 151 7.68 -10.08 7.69
C ILE A 151 8.86 -10.44 6.78
N GLY A 152 10.10 -10.24 7.23
CA GLY A 152 11.31 -10.64 6.49
C GLY A 152 11.49 -12.15 6.30
N LEU A 153 10.67 -12.98 6.97
CA LEU A 153 10.64 -14.43 6.77
C LEU A 153 9.79 -14.84 5.55
N LEU A 154 8.98 -13.93 4.98
CA LEU A 154 8.07 -14.20 3.87
C LEU A 154 8.81 -14.26 2.52
N LYS A 155 9.48 -15.38 2.24
CA LYS A 155 10.35 -15.54 1.06
C LYS A 155 9.61 -15.56 -0.28
N HIS A 156 8.30 -15.80 -0.27
CA HIS A 156 7.45 -15.77 -1.46
C HIS A 156 6.67 -14.47 -1.62
N LEU A 157 6.89 -13.47 -0.75
CA LEU A 157 6.16 -12.20 -0.83
C LEU A 157 6.55 -11.43 -2.09
N ARG A 158 5.56 -11.12 -2.91
CA ARG A 158 5.68 -10.41 -4.19
C ARG A 158 5.10 -9.00 -4.11
N LEU A 159 4.09 -8.78 -3.26
CA LEU A 159 3.48 -7.46 -3.05
C LEU A 159 3.39 -7.14 -1.56
N LEU A 160 3.95 -5.99 -1.19
CA LEU A 160 3.74 -5.37 0.12
C LEU A 160 3.12 -3.99 -0.08
N ASP A 161 1.91 -3.81 0.43
CA ASP A 161 1.20 -2.53 0.40
C ASP A 161 0.84 -2.07 1.80
N ILE A 162 1.51 -1.02 2.25
CA ILE A 162 1.25 -0.34 3.52
C ILE A 162 0.83 1.10 3.30
N THR A 163 0.34 1.45 2.10
CA THR A 163 -0.09 2.80 1.72
C THR A 163 -1.08 3.38 2.74
N ASP A 164 -0.97 4.68 3.03
CA ASP A 164 -1.79 5.36 4.03
C ASP A 164 -1.69 4.76 5.46
N CYS A 165 -0.59 4.10 5.80
CA CYS A 165 -0.21 3.81 7.19
C CYS A 165 0.54 5.00 7.80
N ASP A 166 -0.13 6.14 7.88
CA ASP A 166 0.44 7.47 8.18
C ASP A 166 1.13 7.61 9.56
N ARG A 167 0.84 6.72 10.52
CA ARG A 167 1.53 6.68 11.82
C ARG A 167 2.68 5.68 11.91
N LEU A 168 3.02 5.00 10.82
CA LEU A 168 4.10 4.02 10.82
C LEU A 168 5.43 4.73 11.12
N GLU A 169 6.02 4.37 12.26
CA GLU A 169 7.24 5.00 12.75
C GLU A 169 8.47 4.15 12.51
N LYS A 170 8.31 2.82 12.44
CA LYS A 170 9.43 1.89 12.41
C LYS A 170 9.23 0.80 11.38
N ILE A 171 10.24 0.66 10.54
CA ILE A 171 10.46 -0.52 9.72
C ILE A 171 11.84 -1.03 10.11
N PRO A 172 11.96 -2.21 10.72
CA PRO A 172 13.25 -2.74 11.14
C PRO A 172 14.26 -2.81 9.99
N HIS A 173 15.50 -2.44 10.28
CA HIS A 173 16.61 -2.63 9.35
C HIS A 173 16.73 -4.09 8.90
N GLY A 174 17.03 -4.29 7.62
CA GLY A 174 17.15 -5.61 7.01
C GLY A 174 15.82 -6.23 6.59
N LEU A 175 14.67 -5.70 7.05
CA LEU A 175 13.35 -6.24 6.71
C LEU A 175 13.14 -6.18 5.19
N LEU A 176 13.31 -5.01 4.57
CA LEU A 176 13.02 -4.83 3.14
C LEU A 176 14.00 -5.63 2.28
N SER A 177 15.30 -5.58 2.60
CA SER A 177 16.32 -6.34 1.85
C SER A 177 16.17 -7.87 1.96
N SER A 178 15.50 -8.37 3.00
CA SER A 178 15.25 -9.81 3.18
C SER A 178 14.11 -10.37 2.31
N LEU A 179 13.29 -9.49 1.70
CA LEU A 179 12.17 -9.83 0.83
C LEU A 179 12.65 -10.06 -0.62
N SER A 180 13.41 -11.13 -0.83
CA SER A 180 14.12 -11.42 -2.10
C SER A 180 13.24 -11.67 -3.33
N SER A 181 11.92 -11.80 -3.15
CA SER A 181 10.94 -12.04 -4.22
C SER A 181 10.01 -10.84 -4.43
N LEU A 182 10.27 -9.70 -3.78
CA LEU A 182 9.36 -8.56 -3.77
C LEU A 182 9.36 -7.85 -5.12
N GLU A 183 8.22 -7.90 -5.80
CA GLU A 183 8.01 -7.27 -7.11
C GLU A 183 7.36 -5.89 -6.97
N GLU A 184 6.53 -5.69 -5.94
CA GLU A 184 5.73 -4.47 -5.78
C GLU A 184 5.77 -3.99 -4.33
N LEU A 185 6.21 -2.74 -4.15
CA LEU A 185 6.28 -2.09 -2.85
C LEU A 185 5.50 -0.78 -2.90
N TYR A 186 4.47 -0.68 -2.05
CA TYR A 186 3.64 0.50 -1.90
C TYR A 186 3.68 1.03 -0.47
N MET A 187 4.20 2.24 -0.31
CA MET A 187 4.41 2.93 0.97
C MET A 187 4.08 4.43 0.88
N GLU A 188 3.21 4.82 -0.07
CA GLU A 188 2.74 6.21 -0.19
C GLU A 188 2.10 6.65 1.14
N ASN A 189 2.39 7.87 1.58
CA ASN A 189 1.84 8.43 2.81
C ASN A 189 2.00 7.51 4.05
N SER A 190 3.15 6.85 4.18
CA SER A 190 3.35 5.82 5.22
C SER A 190 4.65 5.95 6.00
N PHE A 191 5.80 6.08 5.33
CA PHE A 191 7.10 6.02 6.02
C PHE A 191 8.10 7.03 5.48
N ARG A 192 8.66 7.85 6.39
CA ARG A 192 9.65 8.88 6.08
C ARG A 192 10.92 8.80 6.95
N LYS A 193 10.94 7.94 7.97
CA LYS A 193 12.04 7.85 8.95
C LYS A 193 13.17 6.93 8.46
N TRP A 194 13.62 7.15 7.22
CA TRP A 194 14.68 6.35 6.58
C TRP A 194 16.03 6.54 7.29
N GLU A 195 16.79 5.45 7.45
CA GLU A 195 18.15 5.51 7.99
C GLU A 195 19.13 6.09 6.95
N GLN A 196 19.95 7.06 7.36
CA GLN A 196 20.96 7.70 6.53
C GLN A 196 22.41 7.29 6.89
N SER A 197 22.65 6.87 8.13
CA SER A 197 23.97 6.44 8.62
C SER A 197 23.85 5.41 9.73
N ALA A 198 24.69 4.38 9.70
CA ALA A 198 24.69 3.24 10.62
C ALA A 198 25.22 3.57 12.03
N THR A 199 24.72 4.64 12.65
CA THR A 199 25.19 5.16 13.95
C THR A 199 24.51 4.49 15.14
N GLU A 200 23.45 3.72 14.91
CA GLU A 200 22.66 3.07 15.97
C GLU A 200 22.96 1.58 16.09
N SER A 201 22.68 1.02 17.28
CA SER A 201 22.68 -0.43 17.53
C SER A 201 21.71 -1.13 16.59
N GLU A 202 22.01 -2.35 16.14
CA GLU A 202 21.20 -3.06 15.12
C GLU A 202 19.70 -3.11 15.45
N ASP A 203 19.32 -3.34 16.72
CA ASP A 203 17.92 -3.40 17.16
C ASP A 203 17.14 -2.07 17.07
N LYS A 204 17.84 -0.95 16.82
CA LYS A 204 17.24 0.38 16.67
C LYS A 204 17.37 0.92 15.25
N ARG A 205 18.09 0.22 14.37
CA ARG A 205 18.25 0.67 12.99
C ARG A 205 16.93 0.56 12.25
N MET A 206 16.65 1.57 11.45
CA MET A 206 15.46 1.65 10.61
C MET A 206 15.80 1.23 9.18
N ALA A 207 14.78 0.96 8.38
CA ALA A 207 14.95 0.69 6.96
C ALA A 207 15.66 1.87 6.26
N SER A 208 16.54 1.53 5.31
CA SER A 208 17.25 2.51 4.47
C SER A 208 16.87 2.36 3.00
N LEU A 209 17.08 3.43 2.21
CA LEU A 209 16.90 3.32 0.76
C LEU A 209 17.91 2.36 0.11
N VAL A 210 19.06 2.09 0.74
CA VAL A 210 20.00 1.06 0.28
C VAL A 210 19.32 -0.32 0.21
N GLU A 211 18.48 -0.63 1.20
CA GLU A 211 17.72 -1.89 1.20
C GLU A 211 16.72 -1.97 0.06
N VAL A 212 15.93 -0.92 -0.17
CA VAL A 212 14.99 -0.85 -1.29
C VAL A 212 15.73 -0.98 -2.62
N MET A 213 16.87 -0.30 -2.76
CA MET A 213 17.69 -0.34 -3.96
C MET A 213 18.32 -1.73 -4.20
N SER A 214 18.53 -2.53 -3.16
CA SER A 214 19.01 -3.92 -3.31
C SER A 214 17.99 -4.83 -4.03
N LEU A 215 16.71 -4.46 -4.01
CA LEU A 215 15.62 -5.19 -4.67
C LEU A 215 15.44 -4.83 -6.15
N SER A 216 16.18 -3.82 -6.64
CA SER A 216 15.99 -3.22 -7.97
C SER A 216 16.11 -4.17 -9.17
N ASN A 217 16.70 -5.35 -9.01
CA ASN A 217 16.84 -6.34 -10.08
C ASN A 217 15.53 -7.07 -10.42
N HIS A 218 14.57 -7.11 -9.50
CA HIS A 218 13.30 -7.83 -9.68
C HIS A 218 12.08 -6.98 -9.32
N LEU A 219 12.28 -5.84 -8.64
CA LEU A 219 11.22 -4.88 -8.39
C LEU A 219 10.62 -4.37 -9.72
N LYS A 220 9.29 -4.35 -9.78
CA LYS A 220 8.48 -3.89 -10.91
C LYS A 220 7.75 -2.60 -10.58
N VAL A 221 7.31 -2.43 -9.34
CA VAL A 221 6.63 -1.22 -8.88
C VAL A 221 7.24 -0.72 -7.57
N LEU A 222 7.56 0.57 -7.53
CA LEU A 222 8.08 1.24 -6.35
C LEU A 222 7.29 2.52 -6.07
N VAL A 223 6.51 2.52 -4.99
CA VAL A 223 5.80 3.70 -4.51
C VAL A 223 6.26 4.03 -3.11
N ILE A 224 7.02 5.13 -2.97
CA ILE A 224 7.62 5.53 -1.69
C ILE A 224 7.61 7.05 -1.50
N GLU A 225 7.61 7.45 -0.24
CA GLU A 225 7.96 8.81 0.15
C GLU A 225 9.35 8.87 0.77
N ILE A 226 10.10 9.93 0.44
CA ILE A 226 11.44 10.16 0.97
C ILE A 226 11.53 11.58 1.56
N PRO A 227 12.31 11.82 2.62
CA PRO A 227 12.51 13.17 3.13
C PRO A 227 13.18 14.09 2.12
N ASP A 228 14.18 13.54 1.43
CA ASP A 228 15.01 14.27 0.48
C ASP A 228 15.64 13.28 -0.52
N PHE A 229 15.87 13.73 -1.76
CA PHE A 229 16.48 12.89 -2.80
C PHE A 229 17.95 12.54 -2.54
N ASN A 230 18.63 13.25 -1.63
CA ASN A 230 19.98 12.91 -1.17
C ASN A 230 20.03 11.62 -0.32
N PHE A 231 18.89 11.05 0.07
CA PHE A 231 18.84 9.74 0.74
C PHE A 231 19.14 8.58 -0.22
N PHE A 232 19.02 8.79 -1.53
CA PHE A 232 19.40 7.76 -2.49
C PHE A 232 20.91 7.51 -2.43
N PRO A 233 21.36 6.24 -2.53
CA PRO A 233 22.79 5.94 -2.58
C PRO A 233 23.43 6.61 -3.81
N LYS A 234 24.58 7.27 -3.61
CA LYS A 234 25.27 8.01 -4.68
C LYS A 234 25.65 7.15 -5.88
N ASP A 235 26.00 5.89 -5.62
CA ASP A 235 26.42 4.93 -6.63
C ASP A 235 25.25 4.07 -7.15
N PHE A 236 24.01 4.42 -6.83
CA PHE A 236 22.85 3.68 -7.32
C PHE A 236 22.43 4.16 -8.71
N TYR A 237 22.33 3.21 -9.63
CA TYR A 237 21.88 3.43 -10.99
C TYR A 237 20.67 2.55 -11.25
N LEU A 238 19.51 3.17 -11.52
CA LEU A 238 18.44 2.47 -12.21
C LEU A 238 18.97 2.14 -13.61
N THR A 239 19.38 0.88 -13.83
CA THR A 239 19.80 0.47 -15.16
C THR A 239 18.68 0.76 -16.15
N SER A 240 19.04 1.18 -17.37
CA SER A 240 18.06 1.47 -18.43
C SER A 240 17.15 0.29 -18.76
N ARG A 241 17.57 -0.93 -18.38
CA ARG A 241 16.81 -2.18 -18.53
C ARG A 241 15.73 -2.40 -17.48
N ALA A 242 15.80 -1.74 -16.33
CA ALA A 242 14.80 -1.88 -15.28
C ALA A 242 13.50 -1.17 -15.69
N THR A 243 12.45 -1.96 -15.97
CA THR A 243 11.08 -1.50 -16.26
C THR A 243 10.31 -1.22 -14.96
N ILE A 244 10.96 -0.53 -14.02
CA ILE A 244 10.34 -0.17 -12.75
C ILE A 244 9.35 0.96 -13.00
N ARG A 245 8.08 0.70 -12.70
CA ARG A 245 7.07 1.74 -12.48
C ARG A 245 7.35 2.39 -11.12
N PHE A 246 7.29 3.71 -11.06
CA PHE A 246 7.55 4.40 -9.81
C PHE A 246 6.56 5.52 -9.51
N HIS A 247 6.28 5.71 -8.23
CA HIS A 247 5.78 6.96 -7.66
C HIS A 247 6.70 7.34 -6.51
N ILE A 248 7.53 8.37 -6.71
CA ILE A 248 8.47 8.84 -5.67
C ILE A 248 8.11 10.28 -5.33
N SER A 249 7.86 10.54 -4.06
CA SER A 249 7.51 11.87 -3.56
C SER A 249 8.37 12.27 -2.37
N ASN A 250 8.76 13.55 -2.29
CA ASN A 250 9.28 14.13 -1.05
C ASN A 250 8.32 15.11 -0.36
N ARG A 251 7.05 15.14 -0.78
CA ARG A 251 6.00 16.03 -0.25
C ARG A 251 5.65 15.81 1.22
N ILE A 252 5.71 16.85 2.05
CA ILE A 252 5.36 16.73 3.48
C ILE A 252 3.84 16.65 3.68
N HIS A 253 3.39 15.73 4.54
CA HIS A 253 1.98 15.55 4.92
C HIS A 253 1.35 16.87 5.44
N GLY A 254 0.11 17.14 5.03
CA GLY A 254 -0.66 18.33 5.44
C GLY A 254 -0.62 19.52 4.46
N GLU A 255 0.16 19.48 3.39
CA GLU A 255 0.03 20.46 2.29
C GLU A 255 -1.24 20.14 1.49
N LEU A 256 -2.22 21.04 1.46
CA LEU A 256 -3.47 20.87 0.71
C LEU A 256 -3.19 20.91 -0.81
N PHE A 257 -3.20 19.76 -1.49
CA PHE A 257 -3.45 19.71 -2.93
C PHE A 257 -4.89 19.28 -3.18
N GLY A 258 -5.58 20.03 -4.03
CA GLY A 258 -6.92 19.69 -4.54
C GLY A 258 -6.91 18.63 -5.65
N GLY A 259 -5.83 17.86 -5.79
CA GLY A 259 -5.86 16.60 -6.51
C GLY A 259 -6.43 15.56 -5.55
N GLN A 260 -7.43 14.78 -5.99
CA GLN A 260 -7.77 13.56 -5.26
C GLN A 260 -6.44 12.83 -5.00
N SER A 261 -6.13 12.50 -3.73
CA SER A 261 -5.26 11.33 -3.53
C SER A 261 -5.83 10.28 -4.46
N SER A 262 -5.03 9.67 -5.33
CA SER A 262 -5.54 8.67 -6.27
C SER A 262 -6.11 7.53 -5.42
N THR A 263 -7.38 7.66 -5.06
CA THR A 263 -8.13 6.84 -4.14
C THR A 263 -8.39 5.54 -4.87
N GLY A 264 -7.38 4.67 -4.90
CA GLY A 264 -7.58 3.28 -5.29
C GLY A 264 -6.66 2.70 -6.36
N CYS A 265 -5.75 3.47 -6.97
CA CYS A 265 -5.07 3.01 -8.18
C CYS A 265 -3.60 2.65 -7.92
N TYR A 266 -3.26 1.35 -8.06
CA TYR A 266 -1.88 0.90 -8.24
C TYR A 266 -1.20 1.69 -9.36
N ALA A 267 0.11 1.97 -9.22
CA ALA A 267 0.82 2.91 -10.10
C ALA A 267 0.66 2.57 -11.59
N PHE A 268 -0.08 3.41 -12.32
CA PHE A 268 -0.31 3.24 -13.77
C PHE A 268 0.68 4.04 -14.62
N GLU A 269 1.20 5.15 -14.11
CA GLU A 269 2.14 6.05 -14.78
C GLU A 269 3.35 6.34 -13.87
N ASN A 270 4.51 6.61 -14.48
CA ASN A 270 5.70 6.98 -13.72
C ASN A 270 5.54 8.39 -13.16
N LYS A 271 5.44 8.52 -11.84
CA LYS A 271 5.14 9.77 -11.16
C LYS A 271 6.30 10.24 -10.28
N LEU A 272 6.65 11.51 -10.42
CA LEU A 272 7.69 12.15 -9.60
C LEU A 272 7.13 13.43 -8.98
N GLU A 273 7.15 13.50 -7.67
CA GLU A 273 6.69 14.64 -6.89
C GLU A 273 7.89 15.25 -6.14
N ILE A 274 8.33 16.44 -6.56
CA ILE A 274 9.43 17.16 -5.92
C ILE A 274 8.91 18.44 -5.27
N PHE A 275 9.15 18.56 -3.98
CA PHE A 275 8.63 19.61 -3.13
C PHE A 275 9.74 20.23 -2.29
N ARG A 276 9.72 21.56 -2.17
CA ARG A 276 10.60 22.33 -1.27
C ARG A 276 12.10 22.04 -1.47
N SER A 277 12.52 21.73 -2.70
CA SER A 277 13.90 21.42 -3.06
C SER A 277 14.53 22.52 -3.92
N ASP A 278 15.85 22.47 -4.09
CA ASP A 278 16.58 23.33 -5.01
C ASP A 278 16.90 22.61 -6.32
N ALA A 279 16.48 23.19 -7.45
CA ALA A 279 16.73 22.62 -8.76
C ALA A 279 18.22 22.47 -9.09
N THR A 280 19.12 23.29 -8.54
CA THR A 280 20.56 23.05 -8.74
C THR A 280 21.03 21.79 -8.04
N GLU A 281 20.51 21.51 -6.85
CA GLU A 281 20.97 20.41 -6.00
C GLU A 281 20.41 19.08 -6.48
N PHE A 282 19.08 18.95 -6.63
CA PHE A 282 18.51 17.66 -7.01
C PHE A 282 18.88 17.27 -8.45
N MET A 283 19.18 18.24 -9.32
CA MET A 283 19.67 17.95 -10.66
C MET A 283 21.13 17.50 -10.68
N GLU A 284 21.90 17.63 -9.61
CA GLU A 284 23.22 16.98 -9.50
C GLU A 284 23.08 15.49 -9.15
N ILE A 285 21.95 15.10 -8.56
CA ILE A 285 21.68 13.72 -8.16
C ILE A 285 21.37 12.88 -9.41
N GLN A 286 22.23 11.90 -9.69
CA GLN A 286 22.13 11.12 -10.92
C GLN A 286 20.83 10.31 -11.02
N ILE A 287 20.37 9.70 -9.92
CA ILE A 287 19.11 8.95 -9.93
C ILE A 287 17.93 9.86 -10.30
N VAL A 288 17.92 11.10 -9.80
CA VAL A 288 16.86 12.07 -10.09
C VAL A 288 16.82 12.35 -11.59
N ARG A 289 17.97 12.57 -12.24
CA ARG A 289 18.03 12.70 -13.71
C ARG A 289 17.46 11.50 -14.46
N VAL A 290 17.66 10.29 -13.95
CA VAL A 290 17.10 9.06 -14.56
C VAL A 290 15.59 9.00 -14.36
N LEU A 291 15.09 9.35 -13.16
CA LEU A 291 13.66 9.43 -12.86
C LEU A 291 12.98 10.47 -13.75
N PHE A 292 13.56 11.67 -13.90
CA PHE A 292 13.05 12.72 -14.81
C PHE A 292 12.85 12.22 -16.24
N LYS A 293 13.81 11.47 -16.79
CA LYS A 293 13.73 10.92 -18.16
C LYS A 293 12.64 9.88 -18.34
N LYS A 294 12.28 9.16 -17.26
CA LYS A 294 11.26 8.12 -17.27
C LYS A 294 9.90 8.62 -16.77
N CYS A 295 9.82 9.86 -16.28
CA CYS A 295 8.64 10.43 -15.64
C CYS A 295 7.55 10.75 -16.68
N GLU A 296 6.32 10.36 -16.36
CA GLU A 296 5.10 10.59 -17.14
C GLU A 296 4.20 11.63 -16.43
N ASP A 297 4.24 11.73 -15.09
CA ASP A 297 3.55 12.75 -14.31
C ASP A 297 4.50 13.41 -13.31
N LEU A 298 4.91 14.65 -13.62
CA LEU A 298 5.85 15.42 -12.81
C LEU A 298 5.11 16.53 -12.06
N ILE A 299 5.19 16.53 -10.74
CA ILE A 299 4.66 17.59 -9.89
C ILE A 299 5.82 18.29 -9.17
N LEU A 300 5.92 19.60 -9.35
CA LEU A 300 6.90 20.46 -8.71
C LEU A 300 6.20 21.49 -7.82
N GLY A 301 6.51 21.47 -6.52
CA GLY A 301 5.98 22.42 -5.55
C GLY A 301 7.07 23.18 -4.81
N ARG A 302 6.99 24.51 -4.76
CA ARG A 302 7.92 25.36 -3.98
C ARG A 302 9.42 25.10 -4.29
N ILE A 303 9.78 25.01 -5.57
CA ILE A 303 11.15 24.74 -6.03
C ILE A 303 11.97 26.03 -6.15
N LYS A 304 13.19 26.04 -5.60
CA LYS A 304 14.18 27.12 -5.81
C LYS A 304 14.93 26.93 -7.12
N ASN A 305 15.36 28.03 -7.74
CA ASN A 305 16.14 28.04 -8.99
C ASN A 305 15.50 27.24 -10.15
N LEU A 306 14.16 27.19 -10.21
CA LEU A 306 13.42 26.40 -11.21
C LEU A 306 13.81 26.73 -12.66
N ASN A 307 14.18 27.98 -12.92
CA ASN A 307 14.67 28.46 -14.22
C ASN A 307 15.93 27.73 -14.73
N LYS A 308 16.65 27.00 -13.87
CA LYS A 308 17.80 26.19 -14.26
C LYS A 308 17.44 24.79 -14.76
N LEU A 309 16.18 24.35 -14.66
CA LEU A 309 15.76 23.10 -15.31
C LEU A 309 15.83 23.21 -16.84
N ASP A 310 15.36 24.33 -17.41
CA ASP A 310 15.33 24.55 -18.87
C ASP A 310 16.73 24.59 -19.50
N SER A 311 17.75 25.02 -18.77
CA SER A 311 19.11 25.13 -19.31
C SER A 311 19.88 23.81 -19.40
N THR A 312 19.33 22.71 -18.88
CA THR A 312 20.06 21.43 -18.76
C THR A 312 19.67 20.38 -19.80
N ASN A 313 18.77 20.67 -20.76
CA ASN A 313 18.27 19.70 -21.77
C ASN A 313 17.80 18.35 -21.15
N SER A 314 17.42 18.38 -19.87
CA SER A 314 17.14 17.19 -19.07
C SER A 314 15.64 16.94 -18.90
N LEU A 315 14.83 17.93 -19.24
CA LEU A 315 13.39 17.81 -19.35
C LEU A 315 13.02 17.04 -20.64
N PRO A 316 11.98 16.20 -20.62
CA PRO A 316 11.39 15.66 -21.83
C PRO A 316 10.95 16.81 -22.74
N SER A 317 11.06 16.61 -24.06
CA SER A 317 11.03 17.64 -25.12
C SER A 317 9.71 18.41 -25.31
N HIS A 318 8.82 18.40 -24.32
CA HIS A 318 7.53 19.07 -24.36
C HIS A 318 7.56 20.39 -23.58
N PRO A 319 6.93 21.45 -24.10
CA PRO A 319 6.87 22.73 -23.42
C PRO A 319 6.21 22.55 -22.05
N ILE A 320 6.83 23.15 -21.02
CA ILE A 320 6.21 23.33 -19.70
C ILE A 320 4.90 24.07 -19.94
N ASN A 321 3.78 23.36 -19.93
CA ASN A 321 2.46 23.98 -19.97
C ASN A 321 2.01 24.06 -18.50
N PRO A 322 2.21 25.21 -17.82
CA PRO A 322 1.90 25.33 -16.41
C PRO A 322 0.39 25.24 -16.20
N THR A 323 -0.12 24.08 -15.83
CA THR A 323 -1.43 24.00 -15.20
C THR A 323 -1.29 24.57 -13.81
N ARG A 324 -1.65 25.85 -13.65
CA ARG A 324 -1.71 26.54 -12.37
C ARG A 324 -2.83 25.89 -11.55
N VAL A 325 -2.47 25.04 -10.60
CA VAL A 325 -3.43 24.44 -9.66
C VAL A 325 -3.64 25.44 -8.54
N ASP A 326 -4.64 26.31 -8.67
CA ASP A 326 -5.06 27.18 -7.59
C ASP A 326 -5.73 26.32 -6.49
N ALA A 327 -5.06 26.18 -5.34
CA ALA A 327 -5.64 25.50 -4.18
C ALA A 327 -6.78 26.36 -3.58
N GLN A 328 -8.02 26.12 -4.02
CA GLN A 328 -9.19 26.66 -3.33
C GLN A 328 -9.46 25.88 -2.04
N ALA A 329 -8.98 26.41 -0.91
CA ALA A 329 -9.35 25.92 0.41
C ALA A 329 -10.84 26.22 0.70
N LYS A 330 -11.69 25.19 0.66
CA LYS A 330 -13.02 25.21 1.30
C LYS A 330 -12.86 24.94 2.80
N SER A 331 -12.51 25.94 3.60
CA SER A 331 -12.88 26.03 5.03
C SER A 331 -12.43 27.36 5.61
N ASN A 332 -13.29 28.01 6.41
CA ASN A 332 -13.12 29.32 7.04
C ASN A 332 -11.88 29.43 7.96
N MET A 333 -10.69 29.65 7.38
CA MET A 333 -9.46 30.07 8.06
C MET A 333 -8.72 31.11 7.20
N PRO A 334 -7.91 32.00 7.80
CA PRO A 334 -7.42 33.22 7.16
C PRO A 334 -6.56 32.92 5.92
N ARG A 335 -6.74 33.74 4.87
CA ARG A 335 -6.06 33.64 3.57
C ARG A 335 -4.53 33.56 3.74
N PRO A 336 -3.83 32.62 3.08
CA PRO A 336 -2.37 32.65 3.00
C PRO A 336 -1.91 33.86 2.17
N THR A 337 -0.93 34.59 2.67
CA THR A 337 -0.36 35.82 2.06
C THR A 337 0.75 35.56 1.03
N SER A 338 0.94 34.33 0.57
CA SER A 338 1.85 34.02 -0.53
C SER A 338 1.11 33.20 -1.58
N THR A 339 1.07 33.70 -2.81
CA THR A 339 0.64 32.94 -3.99
C THR A 339 1.54 31.71 -4.11
N GLU A 340 1.04 30.54 -3.71
CA GLU A 340 1.80 29.29 -3.81
C GLU A 340 1.87 28.88 -5.27
N LEU A 341 3.07 28.93 -5.86
CA LEU A 341 3.29 28.49 -7.23
C LEU A 341 3.48 26.96 -7.24
N PHE A 342 2.51 26.28 -7.83
CA PHE A 342 2.53 24.84 -8.07
C PHE A 342 2.54 24.57 -9.57
N TYR A 343 3.36 23.58 -9.98
CA TYR A 343 3.46 23.15 -11.37
C TYR A 343 3.16 21.66 -11.46
N GLN A 344 2.14 21.27 -12.23
CA GLN A 344 1.92 19.88 -12.64
C GLN A 344 2.12 19.77 -14.14
N LEU A 345 2.93 18.80 -14.54
CA LEU A 345 3.32 18.52 -15.91
C LEU A 345 3.02 17.06 -16.23
N LYS A 346 2.04 16.84 -17.11
CA LYS A 346 1.79 15.52 -17.69
C LYS A 346 2.62 15.38 -18.96
N ILE A 347 3.57 14.45 -18.95
CA ILE A 347 4.53 14.19 -20.00
C ILE A 347 3.99 12.99 -20.81
N SER A 348 3.55 13.26 -22.05
CA SER A 348 2.95 12.27 -22.95
C SER A 348 3.96 11.39 -23.65
#